data_AF-A0A1I3UT00-F1
#
_entry.id   AF-A0A1I3UT00-F1
#
_cell.length_a   1.000
_cell.length_b   1.000
_cell.length_c   1.000
_cell.angle_alpha   90.00
_cell.angle_beta   90.00
_cell.angle_gamma   90.00
#
_symmetry.space_group_name_H-M   'P 1'
#
loop_
_entity.id
_entity.type
_entity.pdbx_description
1 polymer ?
#
loop_
_entity_poly.entity_id
_entity_poly.type
_entity_poly.pdbx_seq_one_letter_code
_entity_poly.pdbx_strand_id
1 'polypeptide(L)' 'MSVYAPGARIVVRDAEWLVRQVERTDMAGDALKVVGISELVRNREAIYRSS' A
#
# COMPACT_ATOMS: atom_id res chain seq x y z
N MET A 1 13.52 6.57 6.00
CA MET A 1 13.15 5.21 6.47
C MET A 1 11.72 4.99 6.00
N SER A 2 11.47 4.02 5.13
CA SER A 2 10.09 3.78 4.70
C SER A 2 9.31 3.21 5.89
N VAL A 3 8.14 3.78 6.18
CA VAL A 3 7.30 3.38 7.32
C VAL A 3 6.59 2.05 7.03
N TYR A 4 6.60 1.60 5.79
CA TYR A 4 5.87 0.43 5.32
C TYR A 4 6.85 -0.61 4.78
N ALA A 5 6.63 -1.87 5.16
CA ALA A 5 7.37 -3.02 4.65
C ALA A 5 6.45 -3.88 3.77
N PRO A 6 6.98 -4.58 2.76
CA PRO A 6 6.26 -5.68 2.12
C PRO A 6 5.73 -6.67 3.17
N GLY A 7 4.48 -7.08 3.04
CA GLY A 7 3.77 -7.89 4.04
C GLY A 7 3.05 -7.08 5.13
N ALA A 8 3.30 -5.77 5.24
CA ALA A 8 2.54 -4.92 6.14
C ALA A 8 1.08 -4.80 5.68
N ARG A 9 0.16 -4.73 6.65
CA ARG A 9 -1.25 -4.44 6.41
C ARG A 9 -1.51 -2.96 6.69
N ILE A 10 -2.15 -2.27 5.75
CA ILE A 10 -2.55 -0.87 5.88
C ILE A 10 -4.06 -0.72 5.74
N VAL A 11 -4.60 0.37 6.28
CA VAL A 11 -6.00 0.75 6.12
C VAL A 11 -6.06 2.03 5.30
N VAL A 12 -6.75 1.99 4.17
CA VAL A 12 -6.95 3.15 3.29
C VAL A 12 -8.41 3.20 2.89
N ARG A 13 -9.09 4.33 3.18
CA ARG A 13 -10.53 4.53 2.91
C ARG A 13 -11.39 3.39 3.49
N ASP A 14 -11.15 3.05 4.76
CA ASP A 14 -11.86 2.00 5.51
C ASP A 14 -11.74 0.58 4.91
N ALA A 15 -10.81 0.38 3.97
CA ALA A 15 -10.49 -0.91 3.40
C ALA A 15 -9.09 -1.36 3.84
N GLU A 16 -8.94 -2.67 4.04
CA GLU A 16 -7.66 -3.28 4.38
C GLU A 16 -6.93 -3.72 3.12
N TRP A 17 -5.64 -3.38 3.07
CA TRP A 17 -4.76 -3.66 1.96
C TRP A 17 -3.45 -4.29 2.46
N LEU A 18 -2.93 -5.25 1.73
CA LEU A 18 -1.64 -5.88 1.96
C LEU A 18 -0.58 -5.24 1.06
N VAL A 19 0.51 -4.73 1.64
CA VAL A 19 1.64 -4.20 0.90
C VAL A 19 2.41 -5.34 0.24
N ARG A 20 2.55 -5.27 -1.08
CA ARG A 20 3.30 -6.24 -1.90
C ARG A 20 4.70 -5.74 -2.20
N GLN A 21 4.85 -4.44 -2.44
CA GLN A 21 6.12 -3.82 -2.79
C GLN A 21 6.13 -2.35 -2.38
N VAL A 22 7.31 -1.87 -2.02
CA VAL A 22 7.56 -0.48 -1.65
C VAL A 22 8.65 0.06 -2.56
N GLU A 23 8.31 1.09 -3.33
CA GLU A 23 9.24 1.77 -4.22
C GLU A 23 9.52 3.16 -3.68
N ARG A 24 10.80 3.44 -3.40
CA ARG A 24 11.25 4.78 -3.05
C ARG A 24 11.32 5.63 -4.32
N THR A 25 10.69 6.79 -4.31
CA THR A 25 10.89 7.79 -5.35
C THR A 25 11.73 8.95 -4.79
N ASP A 26 12.69 9.41 -5.58
CA ASP A 26 13.67 10.43 -5.18
C ASP A 26 13.03 11.81 -4.93
N MET A 27 11.77 12.02 -5.33
CA MET A 27 11.13 13.34 -5.36
C MET A 27 9.95 13.57 -4.43
N ALA A 28 9.34 12.54 -3.81
CA ALA A 28 8.33 12.71 -2.75
C ALA A 28 7.73 11.35 -2.36
N GLY A 29 8.17 10.79 -1.22
CA GLY A 29 7.48 9.69 -0.56
C GLY A 29 7.73 8.29 -1.14
N ASP A 30 7.09 7.30 -0.54
CA ASP A 30 7.12 5.91 -0.97
C ASP A 30 5.86 5.59 -1.78
N ALA A 31 6.02 4.87 -2.88
CA ALA A 31 4.93 4.26 -3.62
C ALA A 31 4.70 2.82 -3.12
N LEU A 32 3.51 2.56 -2.60
CA LEU A 32 3.10 1.27 -2.05
C LEU A 32 2.23 0.56 -3.07
N LYS A 33 2.75 -0.53 -3.65
CA LYS A 33 1.93 -1.48 -4.41
C LYS A 33 1.22 -2.39 -3.44
N VAL A 34 -0.09 -2.42 -3.50
CA VAL A 34 -0.93 -3.13 -2.54
C VAL A 34 -1.98 -4.01 -3.21
N VAL A 35 -2.43 -5.06 -2.52
CA VAL A 35 -3.58 -5.88 -2.90
C VAL A 35 -4.64 -5.83 -1.79
N GLY A 36 -5.90 -5.64 -2.18
CA GLY A 36 -7.01 -5.54 -1.24
C GLY A 36 -7.36 -6.90 -0.65
N ILE A 37 -7.49 -6.94 0.68
CA ILE A 37 -7.77 -8.16 1.45
C ILE A 37 -9.12 -8.09 2.19
N SER A 38 -9.67 -6.90 2.42
CA SER A 38 -11.04 -6.76 2.90
C SER A 38 -12.06 -7.02 1.80
N GLU A 39 -13.29 -7.36 2.18
CA GLU A 39 -14.36 -7.74 1.25
C GLU A 39 -14.61 -6.71 0.14
N LEU A 40 -14.63 -5.41 0.50
CA LEU A 40 -14.89 -4.30 -0.41
C LEU A 40 -13.89 -4.20 -1.57
N VAL A 41 -12.64 -4.60 -1.32
CA VAL A 41 -11.51 -4.42 -2.25
C VAL A 41 -10.80 -5.72 -2.57
N ARG A 42 -11.40 -6.87 -2.24
CA ARG A 42 -10.79 -8.19 -2.38
C ARG A 42 -10.22 -8.38 -3.78
N ASN A 43 -8.94 -8.78 -3.85
CA ASN A 43 -8.18 -9.02 -5.08
C ASN A 43 -8.00 -7.80 -6.00
N ARG A 44 -8.33 -6.58 -5.54
CA ARG A 44 -8.00 -5.36 -6.28
C ARG A 44 -6.56 -4.96 -6.02
N GLU A 45 -5.87 -4.54 -7.07
CA GLU A 45 -4.53 -3.95 -6.97
C GLU A 45 -4.62 -2.42 -6.99
N ALA A 46 -3.78 -1.77 -6.19
CA ALA A 46 -3.70 -0.31 -6.15
C ALA A 46 -2.26 0.16 -5.86
N ILE A 47 -2.00 1.42 -6.21
CA ILE A 47 -0.75 2.11 -5.85
C ILE A 47 -1.12 3.33 -5.00
N TYR A 48 -0.64 3.34 -3.76
CA TYR A 48 -0.78 4.48 -2.86
C TYR A 48 0.56 5.20 -2.70
N ARG A 49 0.53 6.52 -2.55
CA ARG A 49 1.73 7.33 -2.31
C ARG A 49 1.68 7.88 -0.88
N SER A 50 2.75 7.68 -0.12
CA SER A 50 2.91 8.31 1.19
C SER A 50 3.42 9.74 1.01
N SER A 51 2.50 10.68 0.76
CA SER A 51 2.82 12.11 0.79
C SER A 51 2.53 12.72 2.16
#